data_AF-A0A2D9ZYW0-F1
#
_entry.id   AF-A0A2D9ZYW0-F1
#
_cell.length_a   1.000
_cell.length_b   1.000
_cell.length_c   1.000
_cell.angle_alpha   90.00
_cell.angle_beta   90.00
_cell.angle_gamma   90.00
#
_symmetry.space_group_name_H-M   'P 1'
#
loop_
_entity.id
_entity.type
_entity.pdbx_description
1 polymer ?
#
loop_
_entity_poly.entity_id
_entity_poly.type
_entity_poly.pdbx_seq_one_letter_code
_entity_poly.pdbx_strand_id
1 'polypeptide(L)'
;MPFMSLLARHFDWLSFLVLAVLFVAFPQIDLTVSSWFYDPASGHWAGDNSVLADSIYGLFRYLPYFLVPVLLLTVGFSFVPGVMEKSRRRAWVFLLVTLLAGPGILVHNVFKDTFDRARPKNVEQFDGHKTFTPAFVINRTCEKGCNSFVSGHAAMGFWFMALGWVFSSYRWFTLGLVLGGILSLTRMVQGGHFLSDTLFAGYLCYFTFRLLAGVILKQKNVTV
;
A
#
# COMPACT_ATOMS: atom_id res chain seq x y z
N MET A 1 33.85 -12.76 -3.80
CA MET A 1 32.57 -12.08 -4.12
C MET A 1 31.54 -12.12 -2.97
N PRO A 2 31.87 -11.75 -1.71
CA PRO A 2 30.90 -11.66 -0.61
C PRO A 2 30.05 -10.37 -0.64
N PHE A 3 30.50 -9.33 -1.33
CA PHE A 3 29.79 -8.06 -1.44
C PHE A 3 28.51 -8.17 -2.30
N MET A 4 28.58 -8.89 -3.42
CA MET A 4 27.42 -9.11 -4.30
C MET A 4 26.34 -9.97 -3.64
N SER A 5 26.70 -10.92 -2.76
CA SER A 5 25.73 -11.72 -2.02
C SER A 5 25.08 -10.95 -0.87
N LEU A 6 25.78 -9.98 -0.27
CA LEU A 6 25.22 -9.06 0.71
C LEU A 6 24.18 -8.12 0.08
N LEU A 7 24.51 -7.53 -1.09
CA LEU A 7 23.60 -6.67 -1.84
C LEU A 7 22.31 -7.39 -2.23
N ALA A 8 22.40 -8.61 -2.76
CA ALA A 8 21.22 -9.41 -3.10
C ALA A 8 20.36 -9.77 -1.88
N ARG A 9 20.99 -9.98 -0.72
CA ARG A 9 20.29 -10.34 0.53
C ARG A 9 19.52 -9.18 1.18
N HIS A 10 19.99 -7.96 0.96
CA HIS A 10 19.41 -6.72 1.52
C HIS A 10 18.82 -5.82 0.44
N PHE A 11 18.57 -6.35 -0.75
CA PHE A 11 18.10 -5.59 -1.90
C PHE A 11 16.81 -4.81 -1.58
N ASP A 12 15.90 -5.40 -0.83
CA ASP A 12 14.64 -4.79 -0.42
C ASP A 12 14.82 -3.54 0.46
N TRP A 13 15.74 -3.60 1.43
CA TRP A 13 16.07 -2.45 2.28
C TRP A 13 16.85 -1.38 1.51
N LEU A 14 17.79 -1.79 0.67
CA LEU A 14 18.58 -0.89 -0.15
C LEU A 14 17.70 -0.15 -1.17
N SER A 15 16.79 -0.85 -1.84
CA SER A 15 15.86 -0.25 -2.79
C SER A 15 14.91 0.72 -2.09
N PHE A 16 14.40 0.36 -0.90
CA PHE A 16 13.60 1.27 -0.07
C PHE A 16 14.38 2.55 0.28
N LEU A 17 15.61 2.42 0.79
CA LEU A 17 16.42 3.57 1.20
C LEU A 17 16.80 4.47 0.03
N VAL A 18 17.22 3.88 -1.09
CA VAL A 18 17.55 4.62 -2.31
C VAL A 18 16.33 5.39 -2.82
N LEU A 19 15.16 4.75 -2.86
CA LEU A 19 13.93 5.43 -3.29
C LEU A 19 13.51 6.50 -2.27
N ALA A 20 13.63 6.25 -0.97
CA ALA A 20 13.32 7.25 0.05
C ALA A 20 14.20 8.50 -0.11
N VAL A 21 15.51 8.31 -0.26
CA VAL A 21 16.45 9.41 -0.53
C VAL A 21 16.11 10.12 -1.84
N LEU A 22 15.79 9.38 -2.90
CA LEU A 22 15.43 9.94 -4.20
C LEU A 22 14.20 10.85 -4.11
N PHE A 23 13.12 10.40 -3.46
CA PHE A 23 11.88 11.18 -3.33
C PHE A 23 11.99 12.37 -2.37
N VAL A 24 12.91 12.30 -1.39
CA VAL A 24 13.22 13.44 -0.51
C VAL A 24 14.09 14.47 -1.23
N ALA A 25 15.12 14.03 -1.96
CA ALA A 25 16.04 14.92 -2.67
C ALA A 25 15.41 15.54 -3.93
N PHE A 26 14.52 14.81 -4.60
CA PHE A 26 13.87 15.21 -5.85
C PHE A 26 12.34 15.06 -5.75
N PRO A 27 11.67 15.84 -4.89
CA PRO A 27 10.23 15.71 -4.69
C PRO A 27 9.41 16.09 -5.94
N GLN A 28 10.03 16.75 -6.91
CA GLN A 28 9.46 17.06 -8.22
C GLN A 28 9.05 15.80 -9.00
N ILE A 29 9.63 14.63 -8.71
CA ILE A 29 9.23 13.37 -9.35
C ILE A 29 7.74 13.11 -9.14
N ASP A 30 7.21 13.38 -7.94
CA ASP A 30 5.79 13.21 -7.66
C ASP A 30 4.92 14.15 -8.52
N LEU A 31 5.33 15.40 -8.67
CA LEU A 31 4.63 16.38 -9.50
C LEU A 31 4.72 16.01 -10.99
N THR A 32 5.90 15.65 -11.49
CA THR A 32 6.09 15.23 -12.90
C THR A 32 5.26 14.00 -13.24
N VAL A 33 5.21 13.00 -12.36
CA VAL A 33 4.43 11.79 -12.64
C VAL A 33 2.92 12.08 -12.53
N SER A 34 2.50 12.92 -11.57
CA SER A 34 1.10 13.34 -11.49
C SER A 34 0.66 14.15 -12.71
N SER A 35 1.54 14.97 -13.29
CA SER A 35 1.21 15.77 -14.49
C SER A 35 0.95 14.92 -15.74
N TRP A 36 1.38 13.66 -15.79
CA TRP A 36 1.04 12.75 -16.89
C TRP A 36 -0.44 12.37 -16.91
N PHE A 37 -1.16 12.58 -15.81
CA PHE A 37 -2.57 12.23 -15.66
C PHE A 37 -3.48 13.45 -15.51
N TYR A 38 -2.92 14.66 -15.59
CA TYR A 38 -3.65 15.90 -15.47
C TYR A 38 -3.60 16.66 -16.78
N ASP A 39 -4.74 17.15 -17.26
CA ASP A 39 -4.80 18.02 -18.43
C ASP A 39 -5.02 19.49 -17.99
N PRO A 40 -3.99 20.35 -18.09
CA PRO A 40 -4.10 21.76 -17.71
C PRO A 40 -5.05 22.57 -18.59
N ALA A 41 -5.36 22.11 -19.82
CA ALA A 41 -6.26 22.84 -20.71
C ALA A 41 -7.73 22.67 -20.30
N SER A 42 -8.09 21.48 -19.82
CA SER A 42 -9.46 21.16 -19.42
C SER A 42 -9.68 21.17 -17.90
N GLY A 43 -8.61 21.17 -17.11
CA GLY A 43 -8.68 21.10 -15.65
C GLY A 43 -9.04 19.71 -15.11
N HIS A 44 -9.01 18.69 -15.98
CA HIS A 44 -9.50 17.35 -15.68
C HIS A 44 -8.38 16.33 -15.47
N TRP A 45 -8.65 15.37 -14.60
CA TRP A 45 -7.81 14.20 -14.42
C TRP A 45 -8.22 13.09 -15.38
N ALA A 46 -7.26 12.29 -15.85
CA ALA A 46 -7.51 11.17 -16.76
C ALA A 46 -8.50 10.13 -16.18
N GLY A 47 -8.62 10.07 -14.85
CA GLY A 47 -9.57 9.22 -14.14
C GLY A 47 -10.94 9.85 -13.89
N ASP A 48 -11.16 11.12 -14.26
CA ASP A 48 -12.46 11.78 -14.06
C ASP A 48 -13.54 11.09 -14.90
N ASN A 49 -14.69 10.81 -14.27
CA ASN A 49 -15.83 10.10 -14.87
C ASN A 49 -15.50 8.71 -15.47
N SER A 50 -14.35 8.12 -15.11
CA SER A 50 -13.97 6.79 -15.56
C SER A 50 -14.70 5.72 -14.74
N VAL A 51 -15.72 5.10 -15.35
CA VAL A 51 -16.49 4.00 -14.75
C VAL A 51 -15.58 2.88 -14.24
N LEU A 52 -14.51 2.56 -14.98
CA LEU A 52 -13.55 1.54 -14.58
C LEU A 52 -12.78 1.95 -13.32
N ALA A 53 -12.23 3.17 -13.28
CA ALA A 53 -11.47 3.67 -12.14
C ALA A 53 -12.34 3.76 -10.89
N ASP A 54 -13.58 4.24 -11.03
CA ASP A 54 -14.54 4.37 -9.94
C ASP A 54 -15.02 3.02 -9.41
N SER A 55 -15.23 2.05 -10.31
CA SER A 55 -15.57 0.68 -9.94
C SER A 55 -14.45 -0.01 -9.16
N ILE A 56 -13.20 0.11 -9.64
CA ILE A 56 -12.02 -0.43 -8.95
C ILE A 56 -11.85 0.23 -7.58
N TYR A 57 -11.95 1.56 -7.53
CA TYR A 57 -11.89 2.32 -6.28
C TYR A 57 -12.97 1.86 -5.29
N GLY A 58 -14.23 1.80 -5.75
CA GLY A 58 -15.37 1.38 -4.94
C GLY A 58 -15.23 -0.05 -4.40
N LEU A 59 -14.85 -1.00 -5.26
CA LEU A 59 -14.62 -2.38 -4.86
C LEU A 59 -13.62 -2.47 -3.71
N PHE A 60 -12.44 -1.88 -3.86
CA PHE A 60 -11.38 -1.97 -2.85
C PHE A 60 -11.63 -1.09 -1.63
N ARG A 61 -12.48 -0.07 -1.74
CA ARG A 61 -12.99 0.71 -0.60
C ARG A 61 -13.89 -0.15 0.29
N TYR A 62 -14.76 -0.97 -0.30
CA TYR A 62 -15.73 -1.77 0.45
C TYR A 62 -15.24 -3.18 0.79
N LEU A 63 -14.23 -3.70 0.08
CA LEU A 63 -13.68 -5.03 0.29
C LEU A 63 -13.30 -5.34 1.76
N PRO A 64 -12.70 -4.42 2.55
CA PRO A 64 -12.39 -4.68 3.96
C PRO A 64 -13.61 -4.96 4.83
N TYR A 65 -14.77 -4.35 4.52
CA TYR A 65 -16.01 -4.57 5.25
C TYR A 65 -16.52 -6.01 5.12
N PHE A 66 -16.11 -6.71 4.05
CA PHE A 66 -16.38 -8.13 3.86
C PHE A 66 -15.25 -9.00 4.42
N LEU A 67 -13.99 -8.69 4.08
CA LEU A 67 -12.85 -9.53 4.46
C LEU A 67 -12.61 -9.59 5.97
N VAL A 68 -12.73 -8.47 6.69
CA VAL A 68 -12.44 -8.43 8.13
C VAL A 68 -13.40 -9.32 8.93
N PRO A 69 -14.74 -9.23 8.78
CA PRO A 69 -15.65 -10.15 9.46
C PRO A 69 -15.40 -11.62 9.11
N VAL A 70 -15.19 -11.93 7.83
CA VAL A 70 -14.94 -13.32 7.39
C VAL A 70 -13.66 -13.87 8.04
N LEU A 71 -12.58 -13.10 8.03
CA LEU A 71 -11.31 -13.52 8.64
C LEU A 71 -11.42 -13.63 10.16
N LEU A 72 -12.13 -12.72 10.83
CA LEU A 72 -12.37 -12.80 12.28
C LEU A 72 -13.15 -14.06 12.65
N LEU A 73 -14.24 -14.35 11.94
CA LEU A 73 -15.04 -15.56 12.17
C LEU A 73 -14.20 -16.82 11.90
N THR A 74 -13.48 -16.87 10.78
CA THR A 74 -12.63 -18.01 10.41
C THR A 74 -11.55 -18.27 11.46
N VAL A 75 -10.89 -17.22 11.93
CA VAL A 75 -9.89 -17.31 13.00
C VAL A 75 -10.54 -17.71 14.32
N GLY A 76 -11.70 -17.16 14.69
CA GLY A 76 -12.44 -17.54 15.89
C GLY A 76 -12.78 -19.04 15.93
N PHE A 77 -13.38 -19.55 14.85
CA PHE A 77 -13.73 -20.98 14.74
C PHE A 77 -12.50 -21.90 14.68
N SER A 78 -11.36 -21.41 14.23
CA SER A 78 -10.12 -22.21 14.15
C SER A 78 -9.57 -22.70 15.49
N PHE A 79 -10.01 -22.09 16.60
CA PHE A 79 -9.59 -22.49 17.95
C PHE A 79 -10.49 -23.55 18.57
N VAL A 80 -11.61 -23.91 17.93
CA VAL A 80 -12.44 -25.03 18.36
C VAL A 80 -11.67 -26.36 18.13
N PRO A 81 -11.55 -27.23 19.15
CA PRO A 81 -10.85 -28.50 19.01
C PRO A 81 -11.36 -29.34 17.82
N GLY A 82 -10.46 -29.87 17.01
CA GLY A 82 -10.79 -30.72 15.85
C GLY A 82 -11.22 -29.99 14.57
N VAL A 83 -11.49 -28.68 14.60
CA VAL A 83 -11.98 -27.95 13.41
C VAL A 83 -10.89 -27.67 12.38
N MET A 84 -9.69 -27.30 12.81
CA MET A 84 -8.62 -26.92 11.88
C MET A 84 -7.22 -27.27 12.39
N GLU A 85 -6.39 -27.74 11.46
CA GLU A 85 -4.97 -28.00 11.73
C GLU A 85 -4.22 -26.71 12.08
N LYS A 86 -3.19 -26.85 12.94
CA LYS A 86 -2.37 -25.74 13.43
C LYS A 86 -1.70 -24.94 12.31
N SER A 87 -1.25 -25.60 11.25
CA SER A 87 -0.61 -24.96 10.09
C SER A 87 -1.59 -24.04 9.36
N ARG A 88 -2.77 -24.55 8.99
CA ARG A 88 -3.84 -23.79 8.33
C ARG A 88 -4.38 -22.66 9.22
N ARG A 89 -4.50 -22.89 10.53
CA ARG A 89 -4.85 -21.82 11.49
C ARG A 89 -3.85 -20.67 11.47
N ARG A 90 -2.54 -20.97 11.45
CA ARG A 90 -1.51 -19.92 11.36
C ARG A 90 -1.64 -19.09 10.09
N ALA A 91 -1.98 -19.71 8.96
CA ALA A 91 -2.23 -18.99 7.70
C ALA A 91 -3.40 -18.00 7.82
N TRP A 92 -4.53 -18.40 8.40
CA TRP A 92 -5.67 -17.51 8.61
C TRP A 92 -5.38 -16.38 9.61
N VAL A 93 -4.70 -16.70 10.71
CA VAL A 93 -4.22 -15.69 11.67
C VAL A 93 -3.28 -14.70 10.98
N PHE A 94 -2.37 -15.20 10.16
CA PHE A 94 -1.45 -14.35 9.39
C PHE A 94 -2.20 -13.41 8.44
N LEU A 95 -3.17 -13.91 7.67
CA LEU A 95 -3.99 -13.08 6.77
C LEU A 95 -4.77 -12.00 7.52
N LEU A 96 -5.39 -12.35 8.65
CA LEU A 96 -6.10 -11.38 9.50
C LEU A 96 -5.15 -10.31 10.05
N VAL A 97 -4.06 -10.74 10.68
CA VAL A 97 -3.12 -9.82 11.35
C VAL A 97 -2.44 -8.91 10.33
N THR A 98 -2.07 -9.42 9.16
CA THR A 98 -1.50 -8.58 8.08
C THR A 98 -2.50 -7.59 7.51
N LEU A 99 -3.79 -7.96 7.36
CA LEU A 99 -4.85 -7.05 6.91
C LEU A 99 -5.06 -5.90 7.90
N LEU A 100 -5.12 -6.24 9.20
CA LEU A 100 -5.29 -5.27 10.26
C LEU A 100 -4.04 -4.41 10.45
N ALA A 101 -2.84 -4.99 10.41
CA ALA A 101 -1.60 -4.26 10.66
C ALA A 101 -1.23 -3.33 9.49
N GLY A 102 -1.22 -3.83 8.25
CA GLY A 102 -0.78 -3.07 7.08
C GLY A 102 -1.83 -2.03 6.67
N PRO A 103 -2.85 -2.40 5.87
CA PRO A 103 -3.88 -1.47 5.41
C PRO A 103 -4.71 -0.81 6.53
N GLY A 104 -4.99 -1.55 7.61
CA GLY A 104 -5.79 -1.06 8.74
C GLY A 104 -5.05 -0.03 9.59
N ILE A 105 -4.22 -0.48 10.53
CA ILE A 105 -3.63 0.35 11.58
C ILE A 105 -2.54 1.26 11.01
N LEU A 106 -1.55 0.70 10.32
CA LEU A 106 -0.40 1.49 9.88
C LEU A 106 -0.84 2.58 8.90
N VAL A 107 -1.62 2.24 7.88
CA VAL A 107 -2.00 3.24 6.88
C VAL A 107 -3.11 4.16 7.37
N HIS A 108 -4.15 3.64 8.04
CA HIS A 108 -5.30 4.47 8.40
C HIS A 108 -5.11 5.30 9.66
N ASN A 109 -4.41 4.78 10.67
CA ASN A 109 -4.34 5.44 11.98
C ASN A 109 -2.96 6.06 12.25
N VAL A 110 -1.86 5.50 11.73
CA VAL A 110 -0.52 6.04 12.01
C VAL A 110 -0.15 7.11 10.99
N PHE A 111 -0.19 6.79 9.70
CA PHE A 111 0.30 7.71 8.67
C PHE A 111 -0.71 8.83 8.37
N LYS A 112 -2.00 8.49 8.24
CA LYS A 112 -3.01 9.50 7.88
C LYS A 112 -3.26 10.54 8.97
N ASP A 113 -3.02 10.24 10.24
CA ASP A 113 -3.19 11.21 11.33
C ASP A 113 -1.93 12.04 11.57
N THR A 114 -0.81 11.68 10.93
CA THR A 114 0.50 12.32 11.16
C THR A 114 1.00 13.11 9.94
N PHE A 115 0.73 12.64 8.73
CA PHE A 115 1.23 13.23 7.49
C PHE A 115 0.10 13.96 6.78
N ASP A 116 -0.11 15.24 7.11
CA ASP A 116 -1.09 16.12 6.45
C ASP A 116 -0.61 16.58 5.06
N ARG A 117 -0.21 15.63 4.21
CA ARG A 117 0.17 15.84 2.82
C ARG A 117 -1.03 15.98 1.89
N ALA A 118 -1.22 17.16 1.29
CA ALA A 118 -2.24 17.40 0.26
C ALA A 118 -2.18 16.37 -0.89
N ARG A 119 -3.34 16.02 -1.47
CA ARG A 119 -3.44 15.14 -2.65
C ARG A 119 -3.11 15.90 -3.93
N PRO A 120 -2.65 15.23 -5.01
CA PRO A 120 -2.35 15.87 -6.29
C PRO A 120 -3.47 16.81 -6.76
N LYS A 121 -4.72 16.34 -6.82
CA LYS A 121 -5.85 17.16 -7.27
C LYS A 121 -6.21 18.38 -6.42
N ASN A 122 -5.55 18.56 -5.27
CA ASN A 122 -5.78 19.68 -4.37
C ASN A 122 -4.60 20.66 -4.36
N VAL A 123 -3.47 20.37 -5.02
CA VAL A 123 -2.30 21.25 -4.98
C VAL A 123 -2.32 22.31 -6.08
N GLU A 124 -1.69 23.45 -5.80
CA GLU A 124 -1.61 24.61 -6.71
C GLU A 124 -1.08 24.29 -8.11
N GLN A 125 -0.22 23.27 -8.23
CA GLN A 125 0.34 22.82 -9.51
C GLN A 125 -0.71 22.19 -10.45
N PHE A 126 -1.87 21.79 -9.92
CA PHE A 126 -2.95 21.11 -10.65
C PHE A 126 -4.30 21.79 -10.37
N ASP A 127 -4.30 23.13 -10.41
CA ASP A 127 -5.46 24.01 -10.20
C ASP A 127 -6.18 23.86 -8.84
N GLY A 128 -5.48 23.31 -7.86
CA GLY A 128 -5.90 23.29 -6.46
C GLY A 128 -5.48 24.55 -5.68
N HIS A 129 -5.65 24.50 -4.36
CA HIS A 129 -5.37 25.63 -3.46
C HIS A 129 -4.48 25.26 -2.27
N LYS A 130 -3.95 24.03 -2.25
CA LYS A 130 -3.09 23.54 -1.16
C LYS A 130 -1.62 23.54 -1.59
N THR A 131 -0.73 23.79 -0.66
CA THR A 131 0.71 23.73 -0.93
C THR A 131 1.17 22.28 -1.04
N PHE A 132 1.92 21.97 -2.09
CA PHE A 132 2.58 20.68 -2.22
C PHE A 132 3.60 20.46 -1.10
N THR A 133 3.62 19.24 -0.55
CA THR A 133 4.59 18.81 0.47
C THR A 133 5.30 17.54 -0.01
N PRO A 134 6.64 17.44 0.10
CA PRO A 134 7.40 16.23 -0.20
C PRO A 134 6.97 14.99 0.61
N ALA A 135 7.31 13.80 0.13
CA ALA A 135 7.15 12.57 0.90
C ALA A 135 7.98 12.63 2.20
N PHE A 136 7.50 11.94 3.25
CA PHE A 136 8.12 11.88 4.58
C PHE A 136 8.22 13.20 5.37
N VAL A 137 7.74 14.32 4.82
CA VAL A 137 7.66 15.58 5.56
C VAL A 137 6.34 15.63 6.32
N ILE A 138 6.44 15.76 7.65
CA ILE A 138 5.28 15.97 8.53
C ILE A 138 4.83 17.42 8.36
N ASN A 139 3.57 17.59 7.95
CA ASN A 139 2.90 18.88 7.91
C ASN A 139 1.72 18.83 8.89
N ARG A 140 1.38 19.97 9.50
CA ARG A 140 0.24 20.16 10.43
C ARG A 140 -0.65 21.34 10.06
N THR A 141 -0.35 22.02 8.95
CA THR A 141 -1.07 23.25 8.55
C THR A 141 -2.23 22.97 7.60
N CYS A 142 -2.46 21.71 7.23
CA CYS A 142 -3.41 21.36 6.21
C CYS A 142 -4.72 20.90 6.86
N GLU A 143 -5.80 21.68 6.69
CA GLU A 143 -7.14 21.32 7.15
C GLU A 143 -7.68 20.05 6.45
N LYS A 144 -8.88 19.58 6.83
CA LYS A 144 -9.55 18.37 6.31
C LYS A 144 -9.20 18.00 4.86
N GLY A 145 -8.89 16.72 4.65
CA GLY A 145 -8.66 16.14 3.31
C GLY A 145 -7.20 16.13 2.84
N CYS A 146 -6.23 16.22 3.76
CA CYS A 146 -4.80 16.24 3.47
C CYS A 146 -4.07 14.93 3.76
N ASN A 147 -4.75 13.79 3.69
CA ASN A 147 -4.15 12.54 4.18
C ASN A 147 -3.83 11.66 2.97
N SER A 148 -2.88 12.11 2.13
CA SER A 148 -2.43 11.38 0.94
C SER A 148 -1.34 10.34 1.24
N PHE A 149 -0.44 10.63 2.19
CA PHE A 149 0.69 9.75 2.49
C PHE A 149 0.40 8.84 3.69
N VAL A 150 0.50 7.51 3.60
CA VAL A 150 0.61 6.66 2.39
C VAL A 150 -0.77 6.23 1.88
N SER A 151 -0.83 5.68 0.67
CA SER A 151 -2.10 5.30 0.04
C SER A 151 -2.75 4.05 0.65
N GLY A 152 -3.93 4.21 1.26
CA GLY A 152 -4.72 3.09 1.80
C GLY A 152 -5.31 2.15 0.74
N HIS A 153 -5.71 2.68 -0.42
CA HIS A 153 -6.23 1.84 -1.51
C HIS A 153 -5.12 0.99 -2.14
N ALA A 154 -3.93 1.59 -2.35
CA ALA A 154 -2.76 0.84 -2.79
C ALA A 154 -2.37 -0.23 -1.77
N ALA A 155 -2.33 0.12 -0.48
CA ALA A 155 -2.05 -0.82 0.61
C ALA A 155 -3.01 -2.02 0.61
N MET A 156 -4.31 -1.79 0.40
CA MET A 156 -5.26 -2.90 0.27
C MET A 156 -4.97 -3.79 -0.95
N GLY A 157 -4.56 -3.23 -2.09
CA GLY A 157 -4.10 -4.02 -3.23
C GLY A 157 -2.88 -4.87 -2.89
N PHE A 158 -1.88 -4.25 -2.27
CA PHE A 158 -0.64 -4.91 -1.86
C PHE A 158 -0.85 -5.96 -0.76
N TRP A 159 -1.94 -5.92 0.01
CA TRP A 159 -2.27 -6.94 1.01
C TRP A 159 -2.27 -8.36 0.42
N PHE A 160 -2.68 -8.52 -0.84
CA PHE A 160 -2.69 -9.81 -1.51
C PHE A 160 -1.29 -10.44 -1.67
N MET A 161 -0.19 -9.68 -1.49
CA MET A 161 1.16 -10.26 -1.40
C MET A 161 1.27 -11.28 -0.26
N ALA A 162 0.46 -11.14 0.81
CA ALA A 162 0.43 -12.07 1.93
C ALA A 162 0.15 -13.52 1.48
N LEU A 163 -0.64 -13.70 0.40
CA LEU A 163 -0.90 -15.04 -0.17
C LEU A 163 0.38 -15.72 -0.67
N GLY A 164 1.40 -14.94 -1.07
CA GLY A 164 2.71 -15.47 -1.43
C GLY A 164 3.37 -16.27 -0.30
N TRP A 165 3.27 -15.81 0.95
CA TRP A 165 3.77 -16.55 2.11
C TRP A 165 2.84 -17.68 2.53
N VAL A 166 1.53 -17.51 2.42
CA VAL A 166 0.55 -18.57 2.75
C VAL A 166 0.71 -19.78 1.85
N PHE A 167 0.92 -19.56 0.55
CA PHE A 167 1.04 -20.62 -0.44
C PHE A 167 2.48 -20.94 -0.83
N SER A 168 3.48 -20.32 -0.19
CA SER A 168 4.91 -20.47 -0.54
C SER A 168 5.14 -20.34 -2.05
N SER A 169 4.62 -19.27 -2.64
CA SER A 169 4.53 -19.15 -4.10
C SER A 169 4.76 -17.72 -4.58
N TYR A 170 5.78 -17.56 -5.45
CA TYR A 170 6.03 -16.30 -6.14
C TYR A 170 4.87 -15.87 -7.02
N ARG A 171 4.06 -16.78 -7.57
CA ARG A 171 2.90 -16.43 -8.40
C ARG A 171 1.88 -15.62 -7.60
N TRP A 172 1.57 -16.07 -6.38
CA TRP A 172 0.64 -15.38 -5.48
C TRP A 172 1.24 -14.07 -4.92
N PHE A 173 2.54 -14.03 -4.69
CA PHE A 173 3.24 -12.79 -4.34
C PHE A 173 3.14 -11.75 -5.47
N THR A 174 3.46 -12.15 -6.71
CA THR A 174 3.39 -11.30 -7.90
C THR A 174 1.96 -10.85 -8.18
N LEU A 175 0.95 -11.70 -7.97
CA LEU A 175 -0.45 -11.27 -8.06
C LEU A 175 -0.73 -10.09 -7.11
N GLY A 176 -0.25 -10.16 -5.87
CA GLY A 176 -0.37 -9.06 -4.93
C GLY A 176 0.33 -7.78 -5.37
N LEU A 177 1.52 -7.89 -5.98
CA LEU A 177 2.23 -6.75 -6.57
C LEU A 177 1.43 -6.13 -7.72
N VAL A 178 0.86 -6.96 -8.61
CA VAL A 178 0.05 -6.51 -9.74
C VAL A 178 -1.21 -5.81 -9.26
N LEU A 179 -1.95 -6.40 -8.30
CA LEU A 179 -3.14 -5.76 -7.73
C LEU A 179 -2.79 -4.44 -7.05
N GLY A 180 -1.74 -4.40 -6.22
CA GLY A 180 -1.24 -3.16 -5.63
C GLY A 180 -0.87 -2.11 -6.69
N GLY A 181 -0.20 -2.51 -7.76
CA GLY A 181 0.14 -1.64 -8.90
C GLY A 181 -1.09 -1.08 -9.61
N ILE A 182 -2.09 -1.92 -9.89
CA ILE A 182 -3.37 -1.50 -10.49
C ILE A 182 -4.05 -0.44 -9.60
N LEU A 183 -4.19 -0.71 -8.29
CA LEU A 183 -4.80 0.26 -7.38
C LEU A 183 -3.97 1.54 -7.26
N SER A 184 -2.64 1.43 -7.27
CA SER A 184 -1.74 2.59 -7.27
C SER A 184 -2.01 3.47 -8.48
N LEU A 185 -2.04 2.87 -9.67
CA LEU A 185 -2.33 3.58 -10.92
C LEU A 185 -3.74 4.18 -10.91
N THR A 186 -4.78 3.43 -10.51
CA THR A 186 -6.15 3.93 -10.39
C THR A 186 -6.21 5.19 -9.51
N ARG A 187 -5.46 5.22 -8.42
CA ARG A 187 -5.42 6.38 -7.53
C ARG A 187 -4.62 7.55 -8.10
N MET A 188 -3.58 7.29 -8.89
CA MET A 188 -2.79 8.32 -9.55
C MET A 188 -3.57 8.97 -10.69
N VAL A 189 -4.27 8.20 -11.52
CA VAL A 189 -5.09 8.73 -12.62
C VAL A 189 -6.26 9.58 -12.12
N GLN A 190 -6.76 9.32 -10.90
CA GLN A 190 -7.81 10.12 -10.25
C GLN A 190 -7.26 11.35 -9.49
N GLY A 191 -5.96 11.64 -9.58
CA GLY A 191 -5.31 12.70 -8.79
C GLY A 191 -5.38 12.49 -7.28
N GLY A 192 -5.59 11.24 -6.87
CA GLY A 192 -5.86 10.88 -5.50
C GLY A 192 -4.62 10.68 -4.64
N HIS A 193 -3.50 10.30 -5.25
CA HIS A 193 -2.23 10.02 -4.59
C HIS A 193 -1.05 10.29 -5.54
N PHE A 194 0.08 10.71 -4.97
CA PHE A 194 1.35 10.80 -5.66
C PHE A 194 1.99 9.41 -5.83
N LEU A 195 3.01 9.30 -6.69
CA LEU A 195 3.73 8.04 -6.91
C LEU A 195 4.36 7.53 -5.61
N SER A 196 5.04 8.41 -4.85
CA SER A 196 5.65 8.05 -3.57
C SER A 196 4.63 7.52 -2.55
N ASP A 197 3.43 8.10 -2.48
CA ASP A 197 2.37 7.65 -1.56
C ASP A 197 2.02 6.17 -1.76
N THR A 198 2.02 5.72 -3.01
CA THR A 198 1.62 4.37 -3.39
C THR A 198 2.79 3.39 -3.32
N LEU A 199 3.97 3.82 -3.76
CA LEU A 199 5.21 3.03 -3.69
C LEU A 199 5.58 2.71 -2.24
N PHE A 200 5.55 3.70 -1.35
CA PHE A 200 5.88 3.47 0.06
C PHE A 200 4.77 2.75 0.83
N ALA A 201 3.51 2.82 0.38
CA ALA A 201 2.47 1.90 0.88
C ALA A 201 2.83 0.44 0.59
N GLY A 202 3.32 0.14 -0.61
CA GLY A 202 3.79 -1.20 -1.00
C GLY A 202 4.94 -1.70 -0.13
N TYR A 203 5.97 -0.88 0.09
CA TYR A 203 7.10 -1.22 0.96
C TYR A 203 6.67 -1.44 2.41
N LEU A 204 5.82 -0.55 2.95
CA LEU A 204 5.30 -0.68 4.31
C LEU A 204 4.57 -2.00 4.49
N CYS A 205 3.64 -2.32 3.59
CA CYS A 205 2.96 -3.61 3.56
C CYS A 205 3.94 -4.77 3.47
N TYR A 206 4.88 -4.73 2.52
CA TYR A 206 5.87 -5.80 2.32
C TYR A 206 6.69 -6.08 3.59
N PHE A 207 7.27 -5.06 4.23
CA PHE A 207 8.08 -5.26 5.44
C PHE A 207 7.24 -5.75 6.62
N THR A 208 6.03 -5.23 6.80
CA THR A 208 5.09 -5.71 7.81
C THR A 208 4.75 -7.19 7.59
N PHE A 209 4.45 -7.60 6.36
CA PHE A 209 4.07 -8.99 6.07
C PHE A 209 5.28 -9.93 6.22
N ARG A 210 6.46 -9.51 5.77
CA ARG A 210 7.70 -10.27 5.95
C ARG A 210 8.01 -10.51 7.42
N LEU A 211 7.87 -9.49 8.27
CA LEU A 211 8.06 -9.60 9.72
C LEU A 211 7.04 -10.57 10.33
N LEU A 212 5.75 -10.37 10.05
CA LEU A 212 4.67 -11.19 10.57
C LEU A 212 4.74 -12.64 10.08
N ALA A 213 5.21 -12.89 8.86
CA ALA A 213 5.42 -14.23 8.35
C ALA A 213 6.52 -14.95 9.14
N GLY A 214 7.61 -14.24 9.47
CA GLY A 214 8.67 -14.76 10.34
C GLY A 214 8.17 -15.13 11.75
N VAL A 215 7.23 -14.38 12.30
CA VAL A 215 6.67 -14.61 13.64
C VAL A 215 5.56 -15.68 13.65
N ILE A 216 4.59 -15.57 12.74
CA ILE A 216 3.36 -16.38 12.75
C ILE A 216 3.55 -17.67 11.96
N LEU A 217 4.10 -17.58 10.74
CA LEU A 217 4.31 -18.73 9.85
C LEU A 217 5.65 -19.42 10.10
N LYS A 218 6.57 -18.77 10.81
CA LYS A 218 7.98 -19.19 10.99
C LYS A 218 8.76 -19.25 9.67
N GLN A 219 8.39 -18.40 8.71
CA GLN A 219 8.99 -18.34 7.38
C GLN A 219 9.21 -16.87 7.00
N LYS A 220 10.45 -16.46 6.73
CA LYS A 220 10.78 -15.06 6.40
C LYS A 220 10.72 -14.76 4.90
N ASN A 221 11.07 -15.72 4.06
CA ASN A 221 11.11 -15.54 2.61
C ASN A 221 9.93 -16.30 1.98
N VAL A 222 9.37 -15.77 0.90
CA VAL A 222 8.55 -16.58 -0.02
C VAL A 222 9.52 -17.60 -0.62
N THR A 223 9.55 -18.80 -0.08
CA THR A 223 10.40 -19.89 -0.54
C THR A 223 9.58 -20.72 -1.50
N VAL A 224 10.14 -21.05 -2.65
CA VAL A 224 9.71 -22.21 -3.43
C VAL A 224 10.62 -23.36 -3.05
#